data_AF-A0A9Q9EF01-F1
#
_entry.id   AF-A0A9Q9EF01-F1
#
_cell.length_a   1.000
_cell.length_b   1.000
_cell.length_c   1.000
_cell.angle_alpha   90.00
_cell.angle_beta   90.00
_cell.angle_gamma   90.00
#
_symmetry.space_group_name_H-M   'P 1'
#
loop_
_entity.id
_entity.type
_entity.pdbx_description
1 polymer ?
#
loop_
_entity_poly.entity_id
_entity_poly.type
_entity_poly.pdbx_seq_one_letter_code
_entity_poly.pdbx_strand_id
1 'polypeptide(L)'
;MSSDRQEETRVKAEVDSALALVLTPNIKPSTRDFLQIFYQKMASVNQVHPLFAWSSWIGVTKKEYLSLLPALALASRMLTWPATTNFISSLIYCPTTIRMDSKGKPRRQVRLLCSDPERPLDDEAQKRFDEALLRLVPYVRLTSSSLSANKYAEAVAEDPIEGWSPGVHSRIELNQKHINETIPADNTIHKLLLCYRELAQTLVHELMHVIGYAMSGPKDGERFLVGQKFAENGFAWEVVAMGGIVELKDRHENFDMKLQLKEINVAELVKAYKDISFPISSPGGPRGMFIRDISGLEVMAEFNELYTAL
;
A
#
# COMPACT_ATOMS: atom_id res chain seq x y z
N MET A 1 11.49 13.22 -22.80
CA MET A 1 12.63 12.80 -23.64
C MET A 1 13.93 12.55 -22.87
N SER A 2 14.45 13.46 -22.03
CA SER A 2 15.63 13.16 -21.18
C SER A 2 15.30 12.27 -19.96
N SER A 3 14.11 12.45 -19.38
CA SER A 3 13.67 11.72 -18.17
C SER A 3 13.40 10.24 -18.44
N ASP A 4 12.77 9.91 -19.57
CA ASP A 4 12.31 8.55 -19.87
C ASP A 4 13.50 7.58 -20.06
N ARG A 5 14.55 8.03 -20.74
CA ARG A 5 15.78 7.24 -20.92
C ARG A 5 16.57 7.05 -19.62
N GLN A 6 16.59 8.05 -18.76
CA GLN A 6 17.25 7.95 -17.44
C GLN A 6 16.52 6.91 -16.57
N GLU A 7 15.19 6.92 -16.63
CA GLU A 7 14.35 5.99 -15.90
C GLU A 7 14.47 4.55 -16.43
N GLU A 8 14.45 4.34 -17.75
CA GLU A 8 14.71 3.03 -18.37
C GLU A 8 16.08 2.47 -17.94
N THR A 9 17.11 3.34 -17.91
CA THR A 9 18.47 2.95 -17.49
C THR A 9 18.50 2.55 -16.01
N ARG A 10 17.80 3.30 -15.14
CA ARG A 10 17.68 3.00 -13.71
C ARG A 10 17.05 1.64 -13.49
N VAL A 11 15.90 1.39 -14.12
CA VAL A 11 15.12 0.15 -13.97
C VAL A 11 15.93 -1.05 -14.41
N LYS A 12 16.60 -0.94 -15.57
CA LYS A 12 17.47 -2.00 -16.07
C LYS A 12 18.59 -2.34 -15.09
N ALA A 13 19.27 -1.33 -14.55
CA ALA A 13 20.33 -1.54 -13.56
C ALA A 13 19.83 -2.18 -12.26
N GLU A 14 18.63 -1.82 -11.80
CA GLU A 14 17.99 -2.45 -10.64
C GLU A 14 17.64 -3.91 -10.91
N VAL A 15 17.07 -4.22 -12.06
CA VAL A 15 16.76 -5.59 -12.47
C VAL A 15 18.01 -6.45 -12.61
N ASP A 16 19.06 -5.95 -13.27
CA ASP A 16 20.33 -6.67 -13.41
C ASP A 16 20.94 -6.99 -12.05
N SER A 17 20.86 -6.04 -11.10
CA SER A 17 21.30 -6.24 -9.72
C SER A 17 20.44 -7.26 -8.96
N ALA A 18 19.11 -7.22 -9.14
CA ALA A 18 18.19 -8.17 -8.52
C ALA A 18 18.40 -9.59 -9.05
N LEU A 19 18.63 -9.73 -10.36
CA LEU A 19 18.97 -11.00 -11.01
C LEU A 19 20.26 -11.59 -10.43
N ALA A 20 21.30 -10.77 -10.26
CA ALA A 20 22.55 -11.22 -9.64
C ALA A 20 22.35 -11.77 -8.21
N LEU A 21 21.43 -11.18 -7.43
CA LEU A 21 21.09 -11.67 -6.09
C LEU A 21 20.40 -13.03 -6.13
N VAL A 22 19.48 -13.26 -7.07
CA VAL A 22 18.72 -14.53 -7.12
C VAL A 22 19.47 -15.69 -7.75
N LEU A 23 20.51 -15.40 -8.53
CA LEU A 23 21.43 -16.40 -9.07
C LEU A 23 22.40 -16.98 -8.02
N THR A 24 22.35 -16.50 -6.77
CA THR A 24 23.16 -17.08 -5.68
C THR A 24 22.76 -18.54 -5.39
N PRO A 25 23.73 -19.40 -5.03
CA PRO A 25 23.52 -20.85 -4.95
C PRO A 25 22.53 -21.28 -3.85
N ASN A 26 22.26 -20.43 -2.87
CA ASN A 26 21.47 -20.77 -1.67
C ASN A 26 19.94 -20.62 -1.86
N ILE A 27 19.47 -20.24 -3.05
CA ILE A 27 18.04 -20.08 -3.34
C ILE A 27 17.50 -21.34 -4.01
N LYS A 28 16.32 -21.81 -3.56
CA LYS A 28 15.63 -22.97 -4.14
C LYS A 28 15.41 -22.76 -5.64
N PRO A 29 15.64 -23.77 -6.51
CA PRO A 29 15.52 -23.63 -7.97
C PRO A 29 14.18 -23.03 -8.42
N SER A 30 13.05 -23.53 -7.90
CA SER A 30 11.72 -23.01 -8.26
C SER A 30 11.51 -21.53 -7.89
N THR A 31 12.02 -21.10 -6.74
CA THR A 31 12.00 -19.69 -6.33
C THR A 31 12.89 -18.85 -7.25
N ARG A 32 14.08 -19.35 -7.58
CA ARG A 32 15.01 -18.67 -8.50
C ARG A 32 14.39 -18.49 -9.87
N ASP A 33 13.84 -19.54 -10.46
CA ASP A 33 13.25 -19.53 -11.80
C ASP A 33 12.09 -18.52 -11.86
N PHE A 34 11.20 -18.54 -10.86
CA PHE A 34 10.12 -17.56 -10.74
C PHE A 34 10.64 -16.12 -10.68
N LEU A 35 11.58 -15.82 -9.78
CA LEU A 35 12.08 -14.45 -9.59
C LEU A 35 12.87 -13.97 -10.81
N GLN A 36 13.60 -14.87 -11.48
CA GLN A 36 14.30 -14.56 -12.71
C GLN A 36 13.33 -14.14 -13.81
N ILE A 37 12.27 -14.91 -14.03
CA ILE A 37 11.23 -14.55 -15.01
C ILE A 37 10.57 -13.23 -14.61
N PHE A 38 10.23 -13.06 -13.33
CA PHE A 38 9.60 -11.84 -12.82
C PHE A 38 10.47 -10.59 -13.07
N TYR A 39 11.74 -10.62 -12.68
CA TYR A 39 12.65 -9.48 -12.87
C TYR A 39 12.94 -9.17 -14.34
N GLN A 40 13.14 -10.18 -15.17
CA GLN A 40 13.30 -10.00 -16.61
C GLN A 40 12.09 -9.27 -17.23
N LYS A 41 10.88 -9.60 -16.79
CA LYS A 41 9.67 -8.90 -17.24
C LYS A 41 9.57 -7.47 -16.70
N MET A 42 9.88 -7.24 -15.42
CA MET A 42 9.90 -5.89 -14.85
C MET A 42 10.79 -4.93 -15.65
N ALA A 43 11.94 -5.39 -16.14
CA ALA A 43 12.85 -4.58 -16.95
C ALA A 43 12.21 -4.08 -18.26
N SER A 44 11.21 -4.77 -18.78
CA SER A 44 10.57 -4.42 -20.05
C SER A 44 9.47 -3.36 -19.94
N VAL A 45 8.92 -3.12 -18.74
CA VAL A 45 7.69 -2.32 -18.57
C VAL A 45 7.85 -1.14 -17.60
N ASN A 46 8.97 -1.06 -16.87
CA ASN A 46 9.16 -0.10 -15.77
C ASN A 46 7.95 -0.05 -14.82
N GLN A 47 7.79 -1.09 -14.01
CA GLN A 47 6.60 -1.27 -13.18
C GLN A 47 6.67 -0.59 -11.81
N VAL A 48 7.73 0.13 -11.45
CA VAL A 48 7.87 0.72 -10.10
C VAL A 48 7.63 2.22 -10.16
N HIS A 49 6.53 2.66 -9.54
CA HIS A 49 6.17 4.05 -9.44
C HIS A 49 7.28 4.86 -8.73
N PRO A 50 7.58 6.11 -9.16
CA PRO A 50 8.66 6.92 -8.57
C PRO A 50 8.57 7.14 -7.05
N LEU A 51 7.36 7.07 -6.47
CA LEU A 51 7.18 7.10 -5.01
C LEU A 51 7.94 5.97 -4.30
N PHE A 52 8.06 4.81 -4.94
CA PHE A 52 8.71 3.62 -4.39
C PHE A 52 10.13 3.42 -4.90
N ALA A 53 10.66 4.33 -5.73
CA ALA A 53 12.01 4.21 -6.30
C ALA A 53 13.09 4.22 -5.21
N TRP A 54 14.25 3.62 -5.51
CA TRP A 54 15.39 3.52 -4.59
C TRP A 54 15.76 4.84 -3.88
N SER A 55 15.70 5.97 -4.60
CA SER A 55 16.00 7.30 -4.04
C SER A 55 15.08 7.75 -2.91
N SER A 56 13.89 7.14 -2.80
CA SER A 56 12.93 7.44 -1.74
C SER A 56 13.24 6.68 -0.45
N TRP A 57 14.13 5.67 -0.48
CA TRP A 57 14.44 4.81 0.65
C TRP A 57 15.60 5.36 1.49
N ILE A 58 15.42 5.40 2.82
CA ILE A 58 16.42 5.83 3.80
C ILE A 58 16.63 4.70 4.81
N GLY A 59 17.90 4.34 5.05
CA GLY A 59 18.27 3.33 6.05
C GLY A 59 18.07 1.87 5.63
N VAL A 60 17.57 1.63 4.40
CA VAL A 60 17.45 0.30 3.80
C VAL A 60 18.65 0.04 2.89
N THR A 61 19.23 -1.16 2.96
CA THR A 61 20.34 -1.55 2.09
C THR A 61 19.86 -1.78 0.66
N LYS A 62 20.76 -1.67 -0.33
CA LYS A 62 20.40 -1.95 -1.72
C LYS A 62 19.90 -3.38 -1.90
N LYS A 63 20.47 -4.34 -1.17
CA LYS A 63 20.05 -5.75 -1.21
C LYS A 63 18.60 -5.93 -0.74
N GLU A 64 18.22 -5.28 0.36
CA GLU A 64 16.84 -5.32 0.86
C GLU A 64 15.89 -4.64 -0.12
N TYR A 65 16.21 -3.44 -0.62
CA TYR A 65 15.38 -2.80 -1.64
C TYR A 65 15.16 -3.69 -2.86
N LEU A 66 16.20 -4.36 -3.34
CA LEU A 66 16.09 -5.27 -4.48
C LEU A 66 15.22 -6.49 -4.16
N SER A 67 15.20 -6.99 -2.92
CA SER A 67 14.27 -8.06 -2.52
C SER A 67 12.82 -7.60 -2.43
N LEU A 68 12.59 -6.29 -2.25
CA LEU A 68 11.25 -5.70 -2.19
C LEU A 68 10.63 -5.45 -3.57
N LEU A 69 11.42 -5.42 -4.65
CA LEU A 69 10.95 -5.05 -6.00
C LEU A 69 9.63 -5.71 -6.43
N PRO A 70 9.37 -7.01 -6.15
CA PRO A 70 8.07 -7.61 -6.49
C PRO A 70 6.88 -7.00 -5.75
N ALA A 71 7.04 -6.67 -4.46
CA ALA A 71 6.02 -5.95 -3.71
C ALA A 71 5.84 -4.51 -4.24
N LEU A 72 6.93 -3.83 -4.59
CA LEU A 72 6.88 -2.45 -5.09
C LEU A 72 6.20 -2.36 -6.45
N ALA A 73 6.46 -3.32 -7.34
CA ALA A 73 5.78 -3.43 -8.63
C ALA A 73 4.27 -3.68 -8.46
N LEU A 74 3.90 -4.60 -7.56
CA LEU A 74 2.51 -4.87 -7.26
C LEU A 74 1.80 -3.65 -6.63
N ALA A 75 2.45 -2.96 -5.68
CA ALA A 75 1.94 -1.73 -5.09
C ALA A 75 1.72 -0.65 -6.17
N SER A 76 2.66 -0.52 -7.10
CA SER A 76 2.55 0.42 -8.22
C SER A 76 1.38 0.09 -9.14
N ARG A 77 1.13 -1.19 -9.42
CA ARG A 77 -0.07 -1.64 -10.15
C ARG A 77 -1.35 -1.37 -9.36
N MET A 78 -1.35 -1.56 -8.03
CA MET A 78 -2.50 -1.24 -7.20
C MET A 78 -2.88 0.24 -7.26
N LEU A 79 -1.90 1.13 -7.45
CA LEU A 79 -2.15 2.56 -7.65
C LEU A 79 -2.84 2.89 -8.98
N THR A 80 -2.81 1.99 -9.96
CA THR A 80 -3.50 2.18 -11.25
C THR A 80 -4.87 1.50 -11.31
N TRP A 81 -5.28 0.79 -10.24
CA TRP A 81 -6.63 0.21 -10.17
C TRP A 81 -7.70 1.30 -10.23
N PRO A 82 -8.79 1.11 -11.00
CA PRO A 82 -9.87 2.10 -11.08
C PRO A 82 -10.39 2.53 -9.70
N ALA A 83 -10.63 1.58 -8.79
CA ALA A 83 -11.09 1.90 -7.44
C ALA A 83 -10.07 2.71 -6.63
N THR A 84 -8.78 2.39 -6.75
CA THR A 84 -7.70 3.14 -6.09
C THR A 84 -7.56 4.55 -6.65
N THR A 85 -7.53 4.71 -7.98
CA THR A 85 -7.40 6.03 -8.63
C THR A 85 -8.61 6.92 -8.31
N ASN A 86 -9.83 6.37 -8.32
CA ASN A 86 -11.04 7.08 -7.87
C ASN A 86 -10.96 7.49 -6.40
N PHE A 87 -10.51 6.58 -5.53
CA PHE A 87 -10.38 6.86 -4.10
C PHE A 87 -9.38 7.98 -3.83
N ILE A 88 -8.17 7.89 -4.39
CA ILE A 88 -7.12 8.91 -4.25
C ILE A 88 -7.59 10.24 -4.84
N SER A 89 -8.20 10.23 -6.03
CA SER A 89 -8.76 11.45 -6.63
C SER A 89 -9.81 12.10 -5.73
N SER A 90 -10.62 11.29 -5.05
CA SER A 90 -11.59 11.78 -4.06
C SER A 90 -10.89 12.38 -2.85
N LEU A 91 -9.81 11.77 -2.35
CA LEU A 91 -8.99 12.33 -1.28
C LEU A 91 -8.34 13.67 -1.66
N ILE A 92 -7.90 13.82 -2.90
CA ILE A 92 -7.18 15.02 -3.32
C ILE A 92 -8.15 16.15 -3.65
N TYR A 93 -9.22 15.87 -4.40
CA TYR A 93 -10.03 16.91 -5.04
C TYR A 93 -11.43 17.08 -4.48
N CYS A 94 -11.99 16.07 -3.79
CA CYS A 94 -13.36 16.19 -3.30
C CYS A 94 -13.43 17.18 -2.12
N PRO A 95 -14.37 18.15 -2.16
CA PRO A 95 -14.67 18.96 -0.99
C PRO A 95 -15.00 18.08 0.21
N THR A 96 -14.52 18.49 1.38
CA THR A 96 -14.78 17.76 2.63
C THR A 96 -15.84 18.47 3.47
N THR A 97 -16.63 17.70 4.19
CA THR A 97 -17.54 18.22 5.22
C THR A 97 -17.01 17.87 6.60
N ILE A 98 -17.37 18.63 7.64
CA ILE A 98 -17.01 18.28 9.01
C ILE A 98 -18.05 17.33 9.60
N ARG A 99 -17.57 16.25 10.21
CA ARG A 99 -18.37 15.27 10.96
C ARG A 99 -17.73 15.06 12.32
N MET A 100 -18.54 15.01 13.37
CA MET A 100 -18.06 14.69 14.71
C MET A 100 -17.81 13.19 14.82
N ASP A 101 -16.61 12.81 15.28
CA ASP A 101 -16.33 11.44 15.68
C ASP A 101 -17.05 11.10 17.00
N SER A 102 -16.91 9.85 17.44
CA SER A 102 -17.55 9.37 18.66
C SER A 102 -17.05 9.99 19.95
N LYS A 103 -15.88 10.62 19.92
CA LYS A 103 -15.28 11.35 21.03
C LYS A 103 -15.63 12.85 20.93
N GLY A 104 -16.51 13.23 20.01
CA GLY A 104 -16.91 14.63 19.78
C GLY A 104 -15.81 15.47 19.14
N LYS A 105 -14.81 14.86 18.50
CA LYS A 105 -13.79 15.63 17.76
C LYS A 105 -14.24 15.86 16.33
N PRO A 106 -14.07 17.08 15.77
CA PRO A 106 -14.36 17.32 14.37
C PRO A 106 -13.35 16.58 13.49
N ARG A 107 -13.86 15.82 12.52
CA ARG A 107 -13.07 15.14 11.49
C ARG A 107 -13.61 15.52 10.12
N ARG A 108 -12.74 15.48 9.12
CA ARG A 108 -13.16 15.66 7.73
C ARG A 108 -13.86 14.40 7.24
N GLN A 109 -14.88 14.57 6.42
CA GLN A 109 -15.57 13.51 5.72
C GLN A 109 -15.45 13.75 4.22
N VAL A 110 -15.05 12.72 3.49
CA VAL A 110 -14.88 12.71 2.04
C VAL A 110 -15.94 11.83 1.40
N ARG A 111 -16.41 12.23 0.22
CA ARG A 111 -17.27 11.44 -0.66
C ARG A 111 -16.44 10.91 -1.81
N LEU A 112 -16.79 9.72 -2.32
CA LEU A 112 -16.26 9.29 -3.61
C LEU A 112 -16.78 10.23 -4.70
N LEU A 113 -15.90 10.62 -5.61
CA LEU A 113 -16.25 11.44 -6.78
C LEU A 113 -17.15 10.67 -7.74
N CYS A 114 -16.94 9.36 -7.87
CA CYS A 114 -17.72 8.48 -8.71
C CYS A 114 -18.71 7.65 -7.87
N SER A 115 -19.89 7.38 -8.44
CA SER A 115 -20.86 6.42 -7.88
C SER A 115 -20.41 4.96 -8.06
N ASP A 116 -19.58 4.70 -9.07
CA ASP A 116 -19.01 3.39 -9.39
C ASP A 116 -17.48 3.47 -9.32
N PRO A 117 -16.85 3.00 -8.23
CA PRO A 117 -15.40 3.08 -8.06
C PRO A 117 -14.63 2.22 -9.07
N GLU A 118 -15.27 1.20 -9.67
CA GLU A 118 -14.61 0.30 -10.63
C GLU A 118 -14.50 0.93 -12.04
N ARG A 119 -15.21 2.03 -12.28
CA ARG A 119 -15.11 2.75 -13.55
C ARG A 119 -13.81 3.54 -13.59
N PRO A 120 -12.95 3.35 -14.62
CA PRO A 120 -11.74 4.15 -14.79
C PRO A 120 -12.05 5.65 -14.86
N LEU A 121 -11.09 6.46 -14.39
CA LEU A 121 -11.12 7.91 -14.58
C LEU A 121 -11.14 8.24 -16.08
N ASP A 122 -11.74 9.37 -16.44
CA ASP A 122 -11.56 9.94 -17.78
C ASP A 122 -10.13 10.46 -17.97
N ASP A 123 -9.70 10.64 -19.22
CA ASP A 123 -8.31 10.98 -19.55
C ASP A 123 -7.80 12.24 -18.82
N GLU A 124 -8.66 13.25 -18.64
CA GLU A 124 -8.29 14.51 -17.99
C GLU A 124 -8.21 14.35 -16.46
N ALA A 125 -9.09 13.56 -15.86
CA ALA A 125 -9.00 13.19 -14.44
C ALA A 125 -7.79 12.28 -14.17
N GLN A 126 -7.50 11.32 -15.06
CA GLN A 126 -6.34 10.44 -14.96
C GLN A 126 -5.04 11.24 -15.02
N LYS A 127 -4.91 12.16 -15.98
CA LYS A 127 -3.75 13.04 -16.09
C LYS A 127 -3.52 13.86 -14.83
N ARG A 128 -4.59 14.46 -14.27
CA ARG A 128 -4.50 15.23 -13.02
C ARG A 128 -4.09 14.35 -11.84
N PHE A 129 -4.63 13.14 -11.76
CA PHE A 129 -4.22 12.14 -10.77
C PHE A 129 -2.72 11.81 -10.88
N ASP A 130 -2.22 11.52 -12.08
CA ASP A 130 -0.81 11.18 -12.32
C ASP A 130 0.10 12.36 -11.94
N GLU A 131 -0.25 13.59 -12.33
CA GLU A 131 0.47 14.81 -11.96
C GLU A 131 0.51 15.03 -10.45
N ALA A 132 -0.61 14.81 -9.76
CA ALA A 132 -0.68 14.96 -8.30
C ALA A 132 0.16 13.91 -7.58
N LEU A 133 0.12 12.66 -8.04
CA LEU A 133 0.88 11.56 -7.44
C LEU A 133 2.39 11.76 -7.64
N LEU A 134 2.81 12.21 -8.83
CA LEU A 134 4.21 12.56 -9.11
C LEU A 134 4.69 13.76 -8.29
N ARG A 135 3.81 14.75 -8.06
CA ARG A 135 4.13 15.91 -7.21
C ARG A 135 4.43 15.53 -5.76
N LEU A 136 3.95 14.37 -5.28
CA LEU A 136 4.23 13.89 -3.93
C LEU A 136 5.64 13.30 -3.77
N VAL A 137 6.27 12.81 -4.84
CA VAL A 137 7.58 12.14 -4.82
C VAL A 137 8.65 12.85 -3.98
N PRO A 138 8.90 14.17 -4.13
CA PRO A 138 9.92 14.84 -3.33
C PRO A 138 9.60 14.91 -1.82
N TYR A 139 8.34 14.75 -1.43
CA TYR A 139 7.84 14.95 -0.07
C TYR A 139 7.59 13.64 0.70
N VAL A 140 7.74 12.48 0.05
CA VAL A 140 7.55 11.16 0.65
C VAL A 140 8.88 10.44 0.79
N ARG A 141 9.11 9.85 1.97
CA ARG A 141 10.25 8.95 2.22
C ARG A 141 9.77 7.58 2.69
N LEU A 142 10.55 6.56 2.37
CA LEU A 142 10.37 5.19 2.82
C LEU A 142 11.54 4.84 3.71
N THR A 143 11.27 4.21 4.84
CA THR A 143 12.33 3.76 5.75
C THR A 143 11.96 2.44 6.40
N SER A 144 12.93 1.85 7.08
CA SER A 144 12.71 0.68 7.90
C SER A 144 13.07 0.96 9.35
N SER A 145 12.26 0.44 10.26
CA SER A 145 12.49 0.58 11.69
C SER A 145 12.08 -0.70 12.43
N SER A 146 12.53 -0.83 13.68
CA SER A 146 12.10 -1.91 14.57
C SER A 146 10.78 -1.52 15.25
N LEU A 147 9.68 -1.64 14.51
CA LEU A 147 8.34 -1.40 15.05
C LEU A 147 7.91 -2.52 16.00
N SER A 148 6.87 -2.27 16.80
CA SER A 148 6.28 -3.30 17.65
C SER A 148 5.82 -4.50 16.82
N ALA A 149 5.84 -5.70 17.41
CA ALA A 149 5.60 -6.95 16.68
C ALA A 149 4.25 -7.04 15.96
N ASN A 150 3.28 -6.20 16.35
CA ASN A 150 1.93 -6.15 15.77
C ASN A 150 1.76 -5.03 14.74
N LYS A 151 2.77 -4.19 14.51
CA LYS A 151 2.74 -3.11 13.51
C LYS A 151 3.54 -3.51 12.29
N TYR A 152 2.87 -3.50 11.13
CA TYR A 152 3.49 -3.79 9.84
C TYR A 152 4.21 -2.57 9.27
N ALA A 153 3.53 -1.43 9.34
CA ALA A 153 4.04 -0.15 8.94
C ALA A 153 3.34 0.98 9.71
N GLU A 154 3.82 2.21 9.51
CA GLU A 154 3.18 3.42 9.99
C GLU A 154 3.56 4.62 9.12
N ALA A 155 2.56 5.39 8.70
CA ALA A 155 2.74 6.71 8.09
C ALA A 155 2.96 7.78 9.16
N VAL A 156 4.11 8.43 9.12
CA VAL A 156 4.51 9.48 10.06
C VAL A 156 4.51 10.83 9.34
N ALA A 157 3.72 11.77 9.84
CA ALA A 157 3.76 13.16 9.42
C ALA A 157 5.03 13.85 9.95
N GLU A 158 5.70 14.63 9.11
CA GLU A 158 6.94 15.34 9.42
C GLU A 158 6.73 16.86 9.32
N ASP A 159 7.69 17.57 8.73
CA ASP A 159 7.70 19.03 8.65
C ASP A 159 6.71 19.57 7.58
N PRO A 160 6.23 20.81 7.72
CA PRO A 160 5.41 21.46 6.69
C PRO A 160 6.09 21.54 5.33
N ILE A 161 5.33 21.36 4.25
CA ILE A 161 5.82 21.58 2.88
C ILE A 161 5.78 23.07 2.57
N GLU A 162 6.94 23.65 2.24
CA GLU A 162 7.04 25.06 1.86
C GLU A 162 6.15 25.39 0.66
N GLY A 163 5.34 26.46 0.77
CA GLY A 163 4.41 26.88 -0.27
C GLY A 163 3.17 25.99 -0.45
N TRP A 164 3.00 24.93 0.36
CA TRP A 164 1.86 24.01 0.27
C TRP A 164 1.18 23.82 1.62
N SER A 165 0.75 24.91 2.27
CA SER A 165 -0.03 24.83 3.51
C SER A 165 -1.45 24.29 3.26
N PRO A 166 -1.99 23.37 4.08
CA PRO A 166 -1.46 22.83 5.35
C PRO A 166 -0.64 21.53 5.21
N GLY A 167 -0.21 21.17 4.00
CA GLY A 167 0.51 19.94 3.70
C GLY A 167 1.83 19.78 4.45
N VAL A 168 2.17 18.53 4.72
CA VAL A 168 3.41 18.14 5.42
C VAL A 168 4.14 17.06 4.64
N HIS A 169 5.46 17.04 4.78
CA HIS A 169 6.30 15.90 4.44
C HIS A 169 5.82 14.68 5.23
N SER A 170 6.07 13.49 4.70
CA SER A 170 5.75 12.27 5.42
C SER A 170 6.74 11.16 5.10
N ARG A 171 6.89 10.26 6.06
CA ARG A 171 7.60 9.00 5.85
C ARG A 171 6.70 7.81 6.11
N ILE A 172 6.88 6.75 5.35
CA ILE A 172 6.31 5.44 5.62
C ILE A 172 7.41 4.60 6.26
N GLU A 173 7.23 4.25 7.53
CA GLU A 173 8.12 3.34 8.25
C GLU A 173 7.62 1.91 8.10
N LEU A 174 8.39 1.04 7.47
CA LEU A 174 8.11 -0.39 7.43
C LEU A 174 8.81 -1.11 8.58
N ASN A 175 8.15 -2.12 9.14
CA ASN A 175 8.81 -2.99 10.11
C ASN A 175 9.89 -3.81 9.41
N GLN A 176 11.14 -3.67 9.85
CA GLN A 176 12.30 -4.37 9.31
C GLN A 176 12.08 -5.90 9.28
N LYS A 177 11.35 -6.45 10.24
CA LYS A 177 11.00 -7.87 10.26
C LYS A 177 10.29 -8.31 8.97
N HIS A 178 9.33 -7.52 8.47
CA HIS A 178 8.58 -7.86 7.26
C HIS A 178 9.39 -7.65 5.99
N ILE A 179 10.32 -6.69 5.97
CA ILE A 179 11.31 -6.60 4.89
C ILE A 179 12.15 -7.88 4.83
N ASN A 180 12.64 -8.36 5.98
CA ASN A 180 13.46 -9.59 6.02
C ASN A 180 12.68 -10.83 5.58
N GLU A 181 11.36 -10.87 5.77
CA GLU A 181 10.49 -11.94 5.29
C GLU A 181 10.41 -12.01 3.75
N THR A 182 10.85 -10.97 3.04
CA THR A 182 10.93 -10.97 1.56
C THR A 182 12.25 -11.51 0.99
N ILE A 183 13.22 -11.86 1.85
CA ILE A 183 14.52 -12.36 1.40
C ILE A 183 14.35 -13.77 0.81
N PRO A 184 14.69 -13.98 -0.48
CA PRO A 184 14.40 -15.26 -1.15
C PRO A 184 15.10 -16.48 -0.58
N ALA A 185 16.31 -16.30 -0.01
CA ALA A 185 17.10 -17.39 0.55
C ALA A 185 16.41 -18.09 1.73
N ASP A 186 15.55 -17.38 2.45
CA ASP A 186 14.95 -17.85 3.70
C ASP A 186 13.51 -18.37 3.53
N ASN A 187 12.99 -18.38 2.29
CA ASN A 187 11.56 -18.56 2.05
C ASN A 187 11.23 -19.49 0.87
N THR A 188 10.03 -20.08 0.92
CA THR A 188 9.43 -20.75 -0.24
C THR A 188 8.78 -19.72 -1.16
N ILE A 189 8.57 -20.08 -2.43
CA ILE A 189 7.89 -19.20 -3.39
C ILE A 189 6.50 -18.76 -2.90
N HIS A 190 5.70 -19.68 -2.36
CA HIS A 190 4.37 -19.35 -1.83
C HIS A 190 4.42 -18.34 -0.68
N LYS A 191 5.38 -18.52 0.25
CA LYS A 191 5.56 -17.58 1.36
C LYS A 191 6.02 -16.21 0.85
N LEU A 192 6.91 -16.16 -0.13
CA LEU A 192 7.37 -14.90 -0.72
C LEU A 192 6.23 -14.13 -1.37
N LEU A 193 5.40 -14.80 -2.18
CA LEU A 193 4.25 -14.18 -2.84
C LEU A 193 3.27 -13.56 -1.85
N LEU A 194 3.02 -14.27 -0.75
CA LEU A 194 2.23 -13.77 0.37
C LEU A 194 2.84 -12.51 0.98
N CYS A 195 4.12 -12.57 1.34
CA CYS A 195 4.84 -11.42 1.89
C CYS A 195 4.85 -10.24 0.91
N TYR A 196 5.02 -10.48 -0.39
CA TYR A 196 5.00 -9.43 -1.40
C TYR A 196 3.63 -8.77 -1.51
N ARG A 197 2.55 -9.57 -1.52
CA ARG A 197 1.19 -9.06 -1.57
C ARG A 197 0.84 -8.25 -0.33
N GLU A 198 1.12 -8.80 0.85
CA GLU A 198 0.87 -8.14 2.14
C GLU A 198 1.61 -6.81 2.22
N LEU A 199 2.87 -6.79 1.80
CA LEU A 199 3.67 -5.58 1.80
C LEU A 199 3.19 -4.56 0.77
N ALA A 200 2.79 -5.01 -0.43
CA ALA A 200 2.25 -4.14 -1.45
C ALA A 200 0.98 -3.41 -0.96
N GLN A 201 0.06 -4.16 -0.35
CA GLN A 201 -1.14 -3.60 0.26
C GLN A 201 -0.78 -2.64 1.40
N THR A 202 0.12 -3.03 2.30
CA THR A 202 0.57 -2.19 3.41
C THR A 202 1.14 -0.87 2.91
N LEU A 203 1.97 -0.89 1.86
CA LEU A 203 2.52 0.31 1.27
C LEU A 203 1.45 1.25 0.72
N VAL A 204 0.46 0.70 -0.01
CA VAL A 204 -0.63 1.51 -0.57
C VAL A 204 -1.54 2.04 0.54
N HIS A 205 -1.81 1.24 1.57
CA HIS A 205 -2.54 1.63 2.77
C HIS A 205 -1.88 2.85 3.44
N GLU A 206 -0.60 2.75 3.79
CA GLU A 206 0.12 3.86 4.43
C GLU A 206 0.27 5.08 3.50
N LEU A 207 0.35 4.85 2.18
CA LEU A 207 0.36 5.95 1.21
C LEU A 207 -0.95 6.75 1.23
N MET A 208 -2.10 6.15 1.54
CA MET A 208 -3.37 6.91 1.69
C MET A 208 -3.30 7.91 2.84
N HIS A 209 -2.60 7.56 3.91
CA HIS A 209 -2.34 8.47 5.04
C HIS A 209 -1.44 9.60 4.63
N VAL A 210 -0.33 9.27 3.96
CA VAL A 210 0.62 10.25 3.41
C VAL A 210 -0.05 11.24 2.46
N ILE A 211 -0.91 10.76 1.54
CA ILE A 211 -1.71 11.62 0.65
C ILE A 211 -2.63 12.52 1.49
N GLY A 212 -3.29 11.98 2.51
CA GLY A 212 -4.11 12.74 3.44
C GLY A 212 -3.34 13.87 4.14
N TYR A 213 -2.13 13.56 4.62
CA TYR A 213 -1.23 14.51 5.29
C TYR A 213 -0.72 15.59 4.33
N ALA A 214 -0.31 15.23 3.12
CA ALA A 214 0.12 16.20 2.11
C ALA A 214 -1.03 17.16 1.70
N MET A 215 -2.27 16.67 1.66
CA MET A 215 -3.41 17.48 1.22
C MET A 215 -4.07 18.30 2.32
N SER A 216 -3.97 17.90 3.58
CA SER A 216 -4.75 18.52 4.68
C SER A 216 -3.98 18.72 5.98
N GLY A 217 -2.73 18.29 6.04
CA GLY A 217 -1.94 18.26 7.26
C GLY A 217 -2.48 17.24 8.26
N PRO A 218 -1.74 16.99 9.36
CA PRO A 218 -2.13 16.02 10.38
C PRO A 218 -3.16 16.57 11.38
N LYS A 219 -3.42 17.89 11.36
CA LYS A 219 -4.17 18.60 12.43
C LYS A 219 -5.61 18.14 12.59
N ASP A 220 -6.31 17.88 11.49
CA ASP A 220 -7.70 17.39 11.52
C ASP A 220 -7.76 15.85 11.62
N GLY A 221 -6.58 15.21 11.61
CA GLY A 221 -6.34 13.78 11.48
C GLY A 221 -7.02 13.14 10.28
N GLU A 222 -7.27 11.84 10.41
CA GLU A 222 -7.80 11.02 9.32
C GLU A 222 -9.25 11.32 8.98
N ARG A 223 -9.65 10.95 7.75
CA ARG A 223 -10.95 11.32 7.20
C ARG A 223 -11.92 10.15 7.27
N PHE A 224 -13.19 10.48 7.47
CA PHE A 224 -14.28 9.53 7.24
C PHE A 224 -14.57 9.41 5.76
N LEU A 225 -14.74 8.19 5.25
CA LEU A 225 -15.50 7.99 4.02
C LEU A 225 -17.02 8.05 4.32
N VAL A 226 -17.81 8.62 3.43
CA VAL A 226 -19.28 8.59 3.56
C VAL A 226 -19.79 7.16 3.70
N GLY A 227 -20.68 6.94 4.68
CA GLY A 227 -21.21 5.62 5.02
C GLY A 227 -20.35 4.84 6.01
N GLN A 228 -19.08 5.19 6.19
CA GLN A 228 -18.20 4.50 7.14
C GLN A 228 -18.31 5.06 8.56
N LYS A 229 -18.03 4.19 9.54
CA LYS A 229 -18.05 4.52 10.98
C LYS A 229 -16.66 4.78 11.55
N PHE A 230 -15.62 4.59 10.74
CA PHE A 230 -14.22 4.69 11.12
C PHE A 230 -13.53 5.73 10.23
N ALA A 231 -12.66 6.54 10.82
CA ALA A 231 -11.91 7.59 10.13
C ALA A 231 -10.46 7.17 10.09
N GLU A 232 -10.07 6.55 8.98
CA GLU A 232 -8.75 5.99 8.71
C GLU A 232 -8.67 5.82 7.19
N ASN A 233 -7.73 6.50 6.54
CA ASN A 233 -7.72 6.60 5.08
C ASN A 233 -7.31 5.29 4.40
N GLY A 234 -6.35 4.53 4.96
CA GLY A 234 -5.86 3.26 4.43
C GLY A 234 -6.93 2.18 4.46
N PHE A 235 -7.60 2.00 5.59
CA PHE A 235 -8.78 1.17 5.78
C PHE A 235 -9.91 1.58 4.85
N ALA A 236 -10.19 2.88 4.72
CA ALA A 236 -11.23 3.33 3.80
C ALA A 236 -10.90 2.95 2.35
N TRP A 237 -9.63 3.03 1.95
CA TRP A 237 -9.16 2.53 0.66
C TRP A 237 -9.32 1.02 0.52
N GLU A 238 -8.92 0.22 1.51
CA GLU A 238 -9.09 -1.24 1.48
C GLU A 238 -10.56 -1.63 1.27
N VAL A 239 -11.49 -0.94 1.94
CA VAL A 239 -12.93 -1.14 1.75
C VAL A 239 -13.36 -0.84 0.31
N VAL A 240 -12.87 0.25 -0.28
CA VAL A 240 -13.28 0.67 -1.63
C VAL A 240 -12.62 -0.17 -2.71
N ALA A 241 -11.31 -0.39 -2.63
CA ALA A 241 -10.51 -1.03 -3.68
C ALA A 241 -10.45 -2.56 -3.56
N MET A 242 -10.66 -3.11 -2.38
CA MET A 242 -10.54 -4.55 -2.13
C MET A 242 -11.83 -5.18 -1.62
N GLY A 243 -12.87 -4.37 -1.38
CA GLY A 243 -14.10 -4.80 -0.75
C GLY A 243 -13.97 -5.01 0.77
N GLY A 244 -12.86 -4.65 1.41
CA GLY A 244 -12.65 -4.64 2.87
C GLY A 244 -11.20 -4.96 3.30
N ILE A 245 -10.97 -5.13 4.62
CA ILE A 245 -9.64 -5.48 5.19
C ILE A 245 -9.16 -6.85 4.73
N VAL A 246 -7.91 -6.97 4.32
CA VAL A 246 -7.24 -8.26 4.19
C VAL A 246 -6.42 -8.56 5.44
N GLU A 247 -6.79 -9.57 6.22
CA GLU A 247 -5.93 -10.13 7.27
C GLU A 247 -5.52 -11.56 6.88
N LEU A 248 -4.21 -11.82 6.83
CA LEU A 248 -3.66 -13.16 6.65
C LEU A 248 -3.68 -13.89 8.00
N LYS A 249 -4.72 -14.69 8.26
CA LYS A 249 -4.74 -15.56 9.44
C LYS A 249 -4.02 -16.88 9.13
N ASP A 250 -3.21 -17.32 10.09
CA ASP A 250 -2.43 -18.57 10.12
C ASP A 250 -1.14 -18.60 9.29
N ARG A 251 -0.04 -18.18 9.94
CA ARG A 251 1.35 -18.50 9.55
C ARG A 251 1.82 -19.86 10.09
N HIS A 252 0.92 -20.82 10.26
CA HIS A 252 1.26 -22.16 10.74
C HIS A 252 1.31 -23.17 9.58
N GLU A 253 2.49 -23.77 9.42
CA GLU A 253 2.99 -24.96 8.70
C GLU A 253 2.15 -25.75 7.65
N ASN A 254 0.86 -25.47 7.44
CA ASN A 254 -0.02 -26.23 6.56
C ASN A 254 -0.71 -25.39 5.46
N PHE A 255 -0.01 -24.40 4.89
CA PHE A 255 -0.17 -23.93 3.50
C PHE A 255 -1.58 -23.57 2.96
N ASP A 256 -2.58 -23.40 3.82
CA ASP A 256 -3.90 -22.89 3.44
C ASP A 256 -3.97 -21.38 3.74
N MET A 257 -3.96 -20.59 2.68
CA MET A 257 -4.22 -19.16 2.79
C MET A 257 -5.71 -18.93 3.03
N LYS A 258 -6.06 -18.40 4.20
CA LYS A 258 -7.37 -17.79 4.43
C LYS A 258 -7.19 -16.29 4.55
N LEU A 259 -7.51 -15.60 3.46
CA LEU A 259 -7.68 -14.15 3.48
C LEU A 259 -8.98 -13.86 4.23
N GLN A 260 -8.86 -13.57 5.52
CA GLN A 260 -10.01 -13.22 6.33
C GLN A 260 -10.17 -11.70 6.33
N LEU A 261 -11.30 -11.25 5.82
CA LEU A 261 -11.86 -9.97 6.17
C LEU A 261 -12.20 -9.98 7.66
N LYS A 262 -11.29 -9.42 8.46
CA LYS A 262 -11.43 -9.47 9.91
C LYS A 262 -12.71 -8.73 10.31
N GLU A 263 -13.53 -9.40 11.09
CA GLU A 263 -14.39 -8.73 12.04
C GLU A 263 -13.49 -7.83 12.90
N ILE A 264 -13.54 -6.52 12.71
CA ILE A 264 -12.79 -5.63 13.59
C ILE A 264 -13.40 -5.83 14.97
N ASN A 265 -12.71 -6.59 15.84
CA ASN A 265 -12.91 -6.49 17.26
C ASN A 265 -12.43 -5.10 17.64
N VAL A 266 -13.37 -4.16 17.59
CA VAL A 266 -13.17 -2.74 17.87
C VAL A 266 -12.41 -2.55 19.19
N ALA A 267 -12.64 -3.42 20.18
CA ALA A 267 -11.94 -3.36 21.46
C ALA A 267 -10.44 -3.71 21.36
N GLU A 268 -10.04 -4.62 20.47
CA GLU A 268 -8.63 -4.95 20.23
C GLU A 268 -7.93 -3.88 19.38
N LEU A 269 -8.63 -3.32 18.39
CA LEU A 269 -8.07 -2.24 17.55
C LEU A 269 -7.84 -0.95 18.36
N VAL A 270 -8.77 -0.58 19.26
CA VAL A 270 -8.59 0.52 20.24
C VAL A 270 -7.40 0.26 21.16
N LYS A 271 -7.13 -1.00 21.52
CA LYS A 271 -6.03 -1.36 22.42
C LYS A 271 -4.67 -1.31 21.72
N ALA A 272 -4.61 -1.63 20.42
CA ALA A 272 -3.41 -1.58 19.60
C ALA A 272 -3.07 -0.16 19.09
N TYR A 273 -4.09 0.68 18.86
CA TYR A 273 -3.93 2.04 18.32
C TYR A 273 -4.62 3.05 19.23
N LYS A 274 -3.82 3.80 20.00
CA LYS A 274 -4.32 4.73 21.02
C LYS A 274 -5.14 5.91 20.45
N ASP A 275 -5.03 6.20 19.16
CA ASP A 275 -5.60 7.40 18.53
C ASP A 275 -6.85 7.14 17.68
N ILE A 276 -7.27 5.88 17.54
CA ILE A 276 -8.48 5.50 16.81
C ILE A 276 -9.76 5.85 17.62
N SER A 277 -10.80 6.33 16.92
CA SER A 277 -12.10 6.70 17.52
C SER A 277 -13.25 5.85 16.93
N PHE A 278 -14.09 5.28 17.81
CA PHE A 278 -15.23 4.42 17.43
C PHE A 278 -16.54 4.87 18.06
N PRO A 279 -17.68 4.91 17.34
CA PRO A 279 -18.99 5.17 17.93
C PRO A 279 -19.42 4.00 18.83
N ILE A 280 -19.43 4.24 20.15
CA ILE A 280 -20.10 3.36 21.12
C ILE A 280 -21.57 3.78 21.14
N SER A 281 -22.39 3.15 20.29
CA SER A 281 -23.86 3.15 20.47
C SER A 281 -24.50 2.11 19.55
N SER A 282 -24.43 0.85 19.98
CA SER A 282 -25.46 -0.15 19.68
C SER A 282 -25.29 -1.31 20.67
N PRO A 283 -26.35 -1.80 21.34
CA PRO A 283 -26.30 -2.98 22.21
C PRO A 283 -25.92 -4.28 21.48
N GLY A 284 -25.78 -4.24 20.15
CA GLY A 284 -24.96 -5.16 19.39
C GLY A 284 -23.93 -4.35 18.61
N GLY A 285 -22.63 -4.56 18.87
CA GLY A 285 -21.57 -4.04 17.99
C GLY A 285 -21.82 -4.44 16.53
N PRO A 286 -21.15 -3.80 15.55
CA PRO A 286 -21.31 -4.18 14.15
C PRO A 286 -21.10 -5.70 14.00
N ARG A 287 -22.17 -6.44 13.67
CA ARG A 287 -22.08 -7.86 13.32
C ARG A 287 -21.35 -7.92 11.98
N GLY A 288 -20.24 -8.67 11.94
CA GLY A 288 -19.41 -8.81 10.75
C GLY A 288 -20.19 -9.39 9.57
N MET A 289 -19.82 -8.97 8.38
CA MET A 289 -20.32 -9.51 7.12
C MET A 289 -19.14 -10.18 6.41
N PHE A 290 -19.26 -11.49 6.16
CA PHE A 290 -18.34 -12.23 5.30
C PHE A 290 -18.56 -11.80 3.85
N ILE A 291 -17.49 -11.43 3.14
CA ILE A 291 -17.58 -10.94 1.76
C ILE A 291 -17.06 -11.98 0.77
N ARG A 292 -15.83 -12.50 0.92
CA ARG A 292 -15.31 -13.69 0.19
C ARG A 292 -13.96 -14.19 0.71
N ASP A 293 -13.62 -15.42 0.33
CA ASP A 293 -12.26 -15.97 0.42
C ASP A 293 -11.44 -15.58 -0.83
N ILE A 294 -10.11 -15.43 -0.66
CA ILE A 294 -9.13 -15.29 -1.76
C ILE A 294 -8.12 -16.42 -1.65
N SER A 295 -8.04 -17.24 -2.70
CA SER A 295 -7.13 -18.40 -2.73
C SER A 295 -5.68 -18.01 -3.06
N GLY A 296 -4.71 -18.85 -2.70
CA GLY A 296 -3.33 -18.71 -3.19
C GLY A 296 -3.22 -18.74 -4.71
N LEU A 297 -4.18 -19.37 -5.41
CA LEU A 297 -4.30 -19.34 -6.86
C LEU A 297 -4.70 -17.96 -7.39
N GLU A 298 -5.55 -17.23 -6.67
CA GLU A 298 -5.90 -15.84 -7.03
C GLU A 298 -4.71 -14.91 -6.83
N VAL A 299 -3.93 -15.07 -5.76
CA VAL A 299 -2.69 -14.29 -5.58
C VAL A 299 -1.68 -14.64 -6.66
N MET A 300 -1.51 -15.93 -6.97
CA MET A 300 -0.74 -16.35 -8.13
C MET A 300 -1.28 -15.76 -9.43
N ALA A 301 -2.60 -15.62 -9.58
CA ALA A 301 -3.23 -15.00 -10.73
C ALA A 301 -2.91 -13.49 -10.81
N GLU A 302 -2.96 -12.74 -9.71
CA GLU A 302 -2.58 -11.32 -9.65
C GLU A 302 -1.11 -11.13 -10.07
N PHE A 303 -0.22 -11.99 -9.55
CA PHE A 303 1.16 -12.01 -10.01
C PHE A 303 1.21 -12.41 -11.48
N ASN A 304 0.55 -13.50 -11.92
CA ASN A 304 0.43 -13.95 -13.32
C ASN A 304 -0.10 -12.87 -14.26
N GLU A 305 -1.00 -11.99 -13.83
CA GLU A 305 -1.47 -10.85 -14.62
C GLU A 305 -0.41 -9.75 -14.73
N LEU A 306 0.48 -9.58 -13.74
CA LEU A 306 1.73 -8.84 -13.96
C LEU A 306 2.60 -9.52 -15.03
N TYR A 307 2.46 -10.83 -15.26
CA TYR A 307 3.10 -11.55 -16.37
C TYR A 307 2.34 -11.46 -17.71
N THR A 308 1.01 -11.30 -17.74
CA THR A 308 0.20 -11.40 -18.97
C THR A 308 -0.46 -10.10 -19.42
N ALA A 309 -0.48 -9.03 -18.62
CA ALA A 309 -1.05 -7.72 -19.01
C ALA A 309 -0.12 -6.91 -19.96
N LEU A 310 0.55 -7.62 -20.86
CA LEU A 310 1.39 -7.13 -21.96
C LEU A 310 0.92 -7.79 -23.27
#